data_AF-A0A553PQR6-F1
#
_entry.id   AF-A0A553PQR6-F1
#
_cell.length_a   1.000
_cell.length_b   1.000
_cell.length_c   1.000
_cell.angle_alpha   90.00
_cell.angle_beta   90.00
_cell.angle_gamma   90.00
#
_symmetry.space_group_name_H-M   'P 1'
#
loop_
_entity.id
_entity.type
_entity.pdbx_description
1 polymer ?
#
loop_
_entity_poly.entity_id
_entity_poly.type
_entity_poly.pdbx_seq_one_letter_code
_entity_poly.pdbx_strand_id
1 'polypeptide(L)'
;MKENKNPRITVDKASINGNSEDSVTFSQLLAKNNHTSKTIKYLKVDIEGAERKGFKEWINSGAMDNVLQVGVEFHNTESFAREYWRITKGLHQLGFIHISYDPNLCVGRGPTYF
;
A
#
# COMPACT_ATOMS: atom_id res chain seq x y z
N MET A 1 -16.92 31.62 -18.90
CA MET A 1 -16.21 30.51 -18.23
C MET A 1 -17.25 29.65 -17.51
N LYS A 2 -17.27 28.33 -17.74
CA LYS A 2 -18.15 27.43 -16.96
C LYS A 2 -17.46 27.14 -15.63
N GLU A 3 -18.16 27.39 -14.52
CA GLU A 3 -17.70 27.00 -13.18
C GLU A 3 -17.45 25.49 -13.12
N ASN A 4 -16.29 25.10 -12.60
CA ASN A 4 -15.98 23.70 -12.34
C ASN A 4 -16.81 23.22 -11.15
N LYS A 5 -17.87 22.47 -11.43
CA LYS A 5 -18.78 21.89 -10.42
C LYS A 5 -18.27 20.59 -9.81
N ASN A 6 -17.07 20.14 -10.15
CA ASN A 6 -16.54 18.91 -9.58
C ASN A 6 -16.28 19.14 -8.07
N PRO A 7 -16.84 18.31 -7.18
CA PRO A 7 -16.56 18.42 -5.76
C PRO A 7 -15.06 18.33 -5.55
N ARG A 8 -14.51 19.32 -4.84
CA ARG A 8 -13.11 19.31 -4.42
C ARG A 8 -12.94 18.15 -3.43
N ILE A 9 -12.20 17.12 -3.82
CA ILE A 9 -11.80 16.07 -2.90
C ILE A 9 -10.65 16.63 -2.06
N THR A 10 -10.88 16.78 -0.77
CA THR A 10 -9.81 17.05 0.20
C THR A 10 -9.34 15.71 0.74
N VAL A 11 -8.02 15.51 0.79
CA VAL A 11 -7.42 14.27 1.29
C VAL A 11 -6.55 14.63 2.49
N ASP A 12 -6.83 14.01 3.63
CA ASP A 12 -5.96 14.10 4.80
C ASP A 12 -4.82 13.09 4.66
N LYS A 13 -3.58 13.56 4.80
CA LYS A 13 -2.40 12.70 4.75
C LYS A 13 -2.13 12.13 6.14
N ALA A 14 -2.03 10.81 6.23
CA ALA A 14 -1.58 10.11 7.44
C ALA A 14 -0.25 9.41 7.17
N SER A 15 0.66 9.45 8.16
CA SER A 15 1.88 8.63 8.16
C SER A 15 1.54 7.25 8.71
N ILE A 16 1.88 6.17 8.00
CA ILE A 16 1.60 4.80 8.44
C ILE A 16 2.91 4.09 8.81
N ASN A 17 2.99 3.54 10.03
CA ASN A 17 4.14 2.78 10.54
C ASN A 17 5.52 3.47 10.32
N GLY A 18 5.56 4.81 10.40
CA GLY A 18 6.76 5.63 10.43
C GLY A 18 7.33 5.84 11.84
N ASN A 19 8.52 6.43 11.93
CA ASN A 19 9.21 6.70 13.21
C ASN A 19 8.74 8.00 13.90
N SER A 20 7.69 8.65 13.41
CA SER A 20 7.14 9.89 13.98
C SER A 20 6.09 9.58 15.05
N GLU A 21 5.95 10.46 16.04
CA GLU A 21 4.88 10.36 17.06
C GLU A 21 3.47 10.33 16.45
N ASP A 22 3.29 10.95 15.28
CA ASP A 22 2.00 10.99 14.57
C ASP A 22 1.73 9.76 13.68
N SER A 23 2.63 8.76 13.70
CA SER A 23 2.46 7.57 12.88
C SER A 23 1.33 6.68 13.41
N VAL A 24 0.42 6.28 12.53
CA VAL A 24 -0.67 5.34 12.83
C VAL A 24 -0.42 3.97 12.21
N THR A 25 -1.11 2.94 12.69
CA THR A 25 -1.22 1.66 11.98
C THR A 25 -2.33 1.72 10.93
N PHE A 26 -2.36 0.76 10.01
CA PHE A 26 -3.45 0.69 9.04
C PHE A 26 -4.81 0.44 9.72
N SER A 27 -4.86 -0.43 10.72
CA SER A 27 -6.08 -0.65 11.52
C SER A 27 -6.59 0.62 12.19
N GLN A 28 -5.68 1.45 12.72
CA GLN A 28 -6.05 2.76 13.29
C GLN A 28 -6.60 3.71 12.22
N LEU A 29 -6.01 3.71 11.01
CA LEU A 29 -6.52 4.51 9.91
C LEU A 29 -7.92 4.06 9.47
N LEU A 30 -8.16 2.75 9.41
CA LEU A 30 -9.49 2.19 9.15
C LEU A 30 -10.50 2.61 10.22
N ALA A 31 -10.11 2.56 11.50
CA ALA A 31 -10.96 3.00 12.61
C ALA A 31 -11.29 4.49 12.52
N LYS A 32 -10.29 5.36 12.29
CA LYS A 32 -10.50 6.82 12.15
C LYS A 32 -11.47 7.17 11.04
N ASN A 33 -11.51 6.37 9.96
CA ASN A 33 -12.41 6.59 8.83
C ASN A 33 -13.76 5.84 8.95
N ASN A 34 -14.04 5.16 10.06
CA ASN A 34 -15.21 4.27 10.22
C ASN A 34 -15.28 3.19 9.12
N HIS A 35 -14.12 2.64 8.75
CA HIS A 35 -13.93 1.66 7.69
C HIS A 35 -13.57 0.26 8.21
N THR A 36 -13.57 0.04 9.53
CA THR A 36 -13.20 -1.25 10.15
C THR A 36 -14.01 -2.44 9.65
N SER A 37 -15.29 -2.25 9.36
CA SER A 37 -16.19 -3.28 8.81
C SER A 37 -16.56 -3.05 7.35
N LYS A 38 -15.97 -2.05 6.69
CA LYS A 38 -16.28 -1.76 5.28
C LYS A 38 -15.39 -2.61 4.38
N THR A 39 -16.01 -3.24 3.39
CA THR A 39 -15.29 -3.94 2.33
C THR A 39 -14.50 -2.96 1.47
N ILE A 40 -13.19 -3.14 1.42
CA ILE A 40 -12.29 -2.44 0.50
C ILE A 40 -12.18 -3.31 -0.75
N LYS A 41 -12.85 -2.89 -1.83
CA LYS A 41 -12.82 -3.63 -3.09
C LYS A 41 -11.43 -3.74 -3.69
N TYR A 42 -10.63 -2.68 -3.54
CA TYR A 42 -9.27 -2.60 -4.08
C TYR A 42 -8.41 -1.69 -3.22
N LEU A 43 -7.23 -2.16 -2.83
CA LEU A 43 -6.21 -1.43 -2.09
C LEU A 43 -4.96 -1.29 -2.97
N LYS A 44 -4.57 -0.07 -3.35
CA LYS A 44 -3.27 0.18 -4.00
C LYS A 44 -2.25 0.55 -2.93
N VAL A 45 -1.08 -0.07 -2.99
CA VAL A 45 0.04 0.18 -2.08
C VAL A 45 1.30 0.36 -2.90
N ASP A 46 2.05 1.39 -2.56
CA ASP A 46 3.38 1.66 -3.07
C ASP A 46 4.34 1.53 -1.88
N ILE A 47 5.31 0.61 -1.95
CA ILE A 47 6.17 0.25 -0.81
C ILE A 47 7.62 0.60 -1.12
N GLU A 48 8.17 1.50 -0.31
CA GLU A 48 9.58 1.89 -0.32
C GLU A 48 10.30 1.53 0.98
N GLY A 49 11.52 0.99 0.88
CA GLY A 49 12.49 0.97 1.99
C GLY A 49 11.93 0.50 3.35
N ALA A 50 11.71 1.42 4.30
CA ALA A 50 11.29 1.07 5.66
C ALA A 50 9.83 0.59 5.76
N GLU A 51 8.97 0.95 4.80
CA GLU A 51 7.52 0.70 4.82
C GLU A 51 7.17 -0.79 4.74
N ARG A 52 8.10 -1.62 4.26
CA ARG A 52 8.00 -3.09 4.25
C ARG A 52 7.69 -3.67 5.63
N LYS A 53 8.16 -3.04 6.71
CA LYS A 53 7.85 -3.47 8.08
C LYS A 53 6.38 -3.22 8.42
N GLY A 54 5.85 -2.08 7.98
CA GLY A 54 4.46 -1.73 8.17
C GLY A 54 3.52 -2.69 7.45
N PHE A 55 3.84 -3.08 6.22
CA PHE A 55 2.99 -4.01 5.47
C PHE A 55 2.86 -5.39 6.13
N LYS A 56 3.92 -5.89 6.78
CA LYS A 56 3.86 -7.12 7.57
C LYS A 56 2.94 -6.98 8.78
N GLU A 57 2.92 -5.81 9.42
CA GLU A 57 1.99 -5.54 10.51
C GLU A 57 0.55 -5.60 10.02
N TRP A 58 0.24 -5.05 8.84
CA TRP A 58 -1.11 -5.08 8.27
C TRP A 58 -1.62 -6.51 8.03
N ILE A 59 -0.73 -7.39 7.54
CA ILE A 59 -1.04 -8.81 7.34
C ILE A 59 -1.33 -9.51 8.68
N ASN A 60 -0.57 -9.18 9.73
CA ASN A 60 -0.65 -9.86 11.02
C ASN A 60 -1.77 -9.33 11.92
N SER A 61 -2.22 -8.08 11.74
CA SER A 61 -3.19 -7.44 12.63
C SER A 61 -4.65 -7.64 12.23
N GLY A 62 -4.92 -8.35 11.12
CA GLY A 62 -6.27 -8.51 10.57
C GLY A 62 -6.77 -7.28 9.80
N ALA A 63 -5.92 -6.27 9.59
CA ALA A 63 -6.28 -5.05 8.86
C ALA A 63 -6.70 -5.33 7.40
N MET A 64 -6.28 -6.48 6.87
CA MET A 64 -6.53 -6.93 5.50
C MET A 64 -7.80 -7.77 5.34
N ASP A 65 -8.49 -8.13 6.44
CA ASP A 65 -9.60 -9.10 6.42
C ASP A 65 -10.79 -8.67 5.54
N ASN A 66 -10.98 -7.36 5.39
CA ASN A 66 -12.05 -6.78 4.57
C ASN A 66 -11.57 -6.30 3.18
N VAL A 67 -10.33 -6.62 2.79
CA VAL A 67 -9.75 -6.25 1.50
C VAL A 67 -9.97 -7.38 0.49
N LEU A 68 -10.64 -7.11 -0.63
CA LEU A 68 -10.88 -8.11 -1.66
C LEU A 68 -9.72 -8.25 -2.64
N GLN A 69 -9.07 -7.14 -2.98
CA GLN A 69 -7.98 -7.10 -3.95
C GLN A 69 -6.92 -6.10 -3.49
N VAL A 70 -5.66 -6.45 -3.70
CA VAL A 70 -4.53 -5.57 -3.40
C VAL A 70 -3.58 -5.52 -4.60
N GLY A 71 -3.22 -4.31 -5.01
CA GLY A 71 -2.13 -4.06 -5.94
C GLY A 71 -0.95 -3.48 -5.19
N VAL A 72 0.19 -4.17 -5.20
CA VAL A 72 1.39 -3.76 -4.47
C VAL A 72 2.52 -3.49 -5.46
N GLU A 73 3.04 -2.27 -5.42
CA GLU A 73 4.28 -1.88 -6.09
C GLU A 73 5.44 -2.01 -5.09
N PHE A 74 6.49 -2.74 -5.48
CA PHE A 74 7.67 -2.96 -4.65
C PHE A 74 8.89 -2.29 -5.29
N HIS A 75 9.43 -1.26 -4.65
CA HIS A 75 10.63 -0.59 -5.13
C HIS A 75 11.90 -1.31 -4.64
N ASN A 76 12.87 -1.57 -5.52
CA ASN A 76 14.21 -2.13 -5.23
C ASN A 76 14.25 -3.59 -4.70
N THR A 77 13.39 -4.48 -5.19
CA THR A 77 13.19 -5.86 -4.69
C THR A 77 14.47 -6.70 -4.55
N GLU A 78 15.47 -6.48 -5.39
CA GLU A 78 16.76 -7.19 -5.34
C GLU A 78 17.43 -7.06 -3.96
N SER A 79 17.32 -5.89 -3.34
CA SER A 79 17.90 -5.62 -2.03
C SER A 79 17.13 -6.25 -0.85
N PHE A 80 15.99 -6.91 -1.10
CA PHE A 80 15.13 -7.50 -0.06
C PHE A 80 14.28 -8.68 -0.50
N ALA A 81 14.80 -9.51 -1.39
CA ALA A 81 14.08 -10.68 -1.89
C ALA A 81 13.47 -11.52 -0.76
N ARG A 82 14.15 -11.67 0.38
CA ARG A 82 13.64 -12.42 1.55
C ARG A 82 12.37 -11.80 2.14
N GLU A 83 12.35 -10.48 2.35
CA GLU A 83 11.20 -9.74 2.87
C GLU A 83 10.04 -9.79 1.88
N TYR A 84 10.34 -9.63 0.58
CA TYR A 84 9.37 -9.75 -0.49
C TYR A 84 8.66 -11.11 -0.43
N TRP A 85 9.42 -12.21 -0.39
CA TRP A 85 8.82 -13.55 -0.31
C TRP A 85 8.01 -13.79 0.96
N ARG A 86 8.41 -13.20 2.09
CA ARG A 86 7.64 -13.26 3.35
C ARG A 86 6.30 -12.53 3.22
N ILE A 87 6.29 -11.36 2.58
CA ILE A 87 5.07 -10.59 2.34
C ILE A 87 4.14 -11.37 1.41
N THR A 88 4.65 -11.86 0.28
CA THR A 88 3.87 -12.64 -0.68
C THR A 88 3.29 -13.90 -0.03
N LYS A 89 4.08 -14.62 0.78
CA LYS A 89 3.58 -15.77 1.55
C LYS A 89 2.49 -15.38 2.54
N GLY A 90 2.64 -14.26 3.25
CA GLY A 90 1.63 -13.76 4.19
C GLY A 90 0.31 -13.44 3.49
N LEU A 91 0.35 -12.79 2.33
CA LEU A 91 -0.83 -12.55 1.51
C LEU A 91 -1.50 -13.86 1.07
N HIS A 92 -0.73 -14.85 0.65
CA HIS A 92 -1.27 -16.17 0.31
C HIS A 92 -1.95 -16.87 1.49
N GLN A 93 -1.41 -16.73 2.71
CA GLN A 93 -2.01 -17.29 3.92
C GLN A 93 -3.34 -16.63 4.29
N LEU A 94 -3.55 -15.38 3.89
CA LEU A 94 -4.84 -14.69 4.02
C LEU A 94 -5.83 -15.04 2.89
N GLY A 95 -5.45 -15.91 1.95
CA GLY A 95 -6.30 -16.35 0.85
C GLY A 95 -6.18 -15.51 -0.43
N PHE A 96 -5.28 -14.51 -0.47
CA PHE A 96 -5.00 -13.81 -1.72
C PHE A 96 -4.27 -14.75 -2.69
N ILE A 97 -4.61 -14.62 -3.98
CA ILE A 97 -3.92 -15.30 -5.07
C ILE A 97 -3.27 -14.27 -5.98
N HIS A 98 -2.13 -14.64 -6.54
CA HIS A 98 -1.43 -13.80 -7.50
C HIS A 98 -2.11 -13.88 -8.87
N ILE A 99 -2.66 -12.76 -9.36
CA ILE A 99 -3.39 -12.71 -10.62
C ILE A 99 -2.60 -12.06 -11.77
N SER A 100 -1.68 -11.13 -11.48
CA SER A 100 -0.91 -10.39 -12.48
C SER A 100 0.34 -9.80 -11.85
N TYR A 101 1.42 -9.78 -12.62
CA TYR A 101 2.69 -9.14 -12.30
C TYR A 101 3.21 -8.42 -13.54
N ASP A 102 3.69 -7.19 -13.33
CA ASP A 102 4.35 -6.41 -14.36
C ASP A 102 5.60 -5.74 -13.74
N PRO A 103 6.82 -6.05 -14.19
CA PRO A 103 8.01 -5.37 -13.71
C PRO A 103 8.02 -3.91 -14.14
N ASN A 104 8.00 -2.98 -13.18
CA ASN A 104 8.23 -1.58 -13.47
C ASN A 104 9.72 -1.36 -13.80
N LEU A 105 10.06 -1.31 -15.09
CA LEU A 105 11.43 -1.10 -15.58
C LEU A 105 11.84 0.39 -15.56
N CYS A 106 11.09 1.26 -14.90
CA CYS A 106 11.43 2.68 -14.72
C CYS A 106 12.56 2.86 -13.69
N VAL A 107 13.72 2.26 -13.93
CA VAL A 107 14.97 2.61 -13.25
C VAL A 107 15.57 3.81 -13.97
N GLY A 108 15.61 4.97 -13.29
CA GLY A 108 15.98 6.23 -13.92
C GLY A 108 17.32 6.21 -14.67
N ARG A 109 17.27 6.48 -15.98
CA ARG A 109 17.76 7.78 -16.47
C ARG A 109 16.54 8.49 -17.06
N GLY A 110 16.20 9.67 -16.54
CA GLY A 110 15.32 10.57 -17.28
C GLY A 110 15.91 10.81 -18.68
N PRO A 111 15.12 11.29 -19.66
CA PRO A 111 15.64 11.51 -21.00
C PRO A 111 16.84 12.45 -20.91
N THR A 112 18.04 11.92 -21.17
CA THR A 112 19.20 12.74 -21.51
C THR A 112 18.94 13.22 -22.93
N TYR A 113 18.22 14.34 -23.04
CA TYR A 113 18.44 15.23 -24.16
C TYR A 113 19.82 15.88 -23.95
N PHE A 114 20.60 15.94 -25.02
CA PHE A 114 22.00 16.36 -25.18
C PHE A 114 23.05 15.24 -25.14
#